data_AF-A0A117LQB7-F1
#
_entry.id   AF-A0A117LQB7-F1
#
_cell.length_a   1.000
_cell.length_b   1.000
_cell.length_c   1.000
_cell.angle_alpha   90.00
_cell.angle_beta   90.00
_cell.angle_gamma   90.00
#
_symmetry.space_group_name_H-M   'P 1'
#
loop_
_entity.id
_entity.type
_entity.pdbx_description
1 polymer ?
#
loop_
_entity_poly.entity_id
_entity_poly.type
_entity_poly.pdbx_seq_one_letter_code
_entity_poly.pdbx_strand_id
1 'polypeptide(L)'
;MSLITHSGPLKKEEWSLSNQMTARSLAVIAVSGGPRCCKRDSWLAIGEAVKFLAEKCGISLPVTEHIACEYATINRDCTGYECPFYPGEETGA
;
A
#
# COMPACT_ATOMS: atom_id res chain seq x y z
N MET A 1 -7.90 -0.41 10.82
CA MET A 1 -9.09 0.40 11.18
C MET A 1 -9.77 -0.11 12.44
N SER A 2 -10.26 -1.35 12.50
CA SER A 2 -11.13 -1.81 13.61
C SER A 2 -10.58 -1.63 15.02
N LEU A 3 -9.27 -1.81 15.23
CA LEU A 3 -8.65 -1.57 16.54
C LEU A 3 -8.65 -0.10 16.94
N ILE A 4 -8.29 0.79 16.00
CA ILE A 4 -8.15 2.23 16.23
C ILE A 4 -9.52 2.89 16.43
N THR A 5 -10.53 2.44 15.67
CA THR A 5 -11.87 3.01 15.71
C THR A 5 -12.83 2.22 16.60
N HIS A 6 -12.38 1.17 17.28
CA HIS A 6 -13.24 0.20 17.99
C HIS A 6 -14.43 -0.28 17.13
N SER A 7 -14.18 -0.53 15.84
CA SER A 7 -15.22 -0.93 14.88
C SER A 7 -15.79 -2.31 15.20
N GLY A 8 -17.09 -2.48 14.94
CA GLY A 8 -17.79 -3.76 14.95
C GLY A 8 -18.85 -3.82 13.86
N PRO A 9 -19.47 -4.99 13.60
CA PRO A 9 -20.41 -5.18 12.48
C PRO A 9 -21.68 -4.34 12.57
N LEU A 10 -22.05 -3.84 13.76
CA LEU A 10 -23.23 -2.99 13.98
C LEU A 10 -22.91 -1.48 14.01
N LYS A 11 -21.62 -1.11 13.92
CA LYS A 11 -21.13 0.26 13.99
C LYS A 11 -21.11 0.88 12.59
N LYS A 12 -22.00 1.82 12.30
CA LYS A 12 -22.23 2.34 10.94
C LYS A 12 -21.02 3.08 10.36
N GLU A 13 -20.47 4.03 11.11
CA GLU A 13 -19.42 4.93 10.61
C GLU A 13 -18.07 4.22 10.56
N GLU A 14 -17.73 3.49 11.61
CA GLU A 14 -16.45 2.80 11.77
C GLU A 14 -16.32 1.61 10.81
N TRP A 15 -17.43 0.90 10.55
CA TRP A 15 -17.49 -0.11 9.50
C TRP A 15 -17.31 0.52 8.12
N SER A 16 -17.94 1.67 7.86
CA SER A 16 -17.77 2.41 6.60
C SER A 16 -16.32 2.84 6.41
N LEU A 17 -15.66 3.37 7.44
CA LEU A 17 -14.23 3.76 7.38
C LEU A 17 -13.32 2.59 7.01
N SER A 18 -13.58 1.41 7.57
CA SER A 18 -12.81 0.19 7.25
C SER A 18 -12.95 -0.20 5.78
N ASN A 19 -14.16 -0.10 5.23
CA ASN A 19 -14.41 -0.37 3.81
C ASN A 19 -13.84 0.72 2.91
N GLN A 20 -13.90 1.99 3.31
CA GLN A 20 -13.32 3.10 2.55
C GLN A 20 -11.79 2.98 2.44
N MET A 21 -11.11 2.64 3.53
CA MET A 21 -9.67 2.36 3.51
C MET A 21 -9.36 1.22 2.53
N THR A 22 -10.10 0.11 2.63
CA THR A 22 -9.94 -1.05 1.74
C THR A 22 -10.16 -0.66 0.26
N ALA A 23 -11.22 0.09 -0.04
CA ALA A 23 -11.54 0.53 -1.38
C ALA A 23 -10.45 1.45 -1.96
N ARG A 24 -9.90 2.39 -1.17
CA ARG A 24 -8.80 3.25 -1.59
C ARG A 24 -7.53 2.45 -1.88
N SER A 25 -7.16 1.50 -1.01
CA SER A 25 -6.03 0.62 -1.28
C SER A 25 -6.21 -0.16 -2.58
N LEU A 26 -7.39 -0.74 -2.80
CA LEU A 26 -7.71 -1.46 -4.04
C LEU A 26 -7.70 -0.55 -5.27
N ALA A 27 -8.16 0.70 -5.15
CA ALA A 27 -8.13 1.66 -6.25
C ALA A 27 -6.69 1.97 -6.69
N VAL A 28 -5.78 2.22 -5.75
CA VAL A 28 -4.36 2.47 -6.05
C VAL A 28 -3.69 1.23 -6.66
N ILE A 29 -3.99 0.04 -6.15
CA ILE A 29 -3.51 -1.23 -6.72
C ILE A 29 -4.02 -1.40 -8.17
N ALA A 30 -5.30 -1.14 -8.41
CA ALA A 30 -5.90 -1.26 -9.74
C ALA A 30 -5.27 -0.30 -10.76
N VAL A 31 -4.98 0.94 -10.35
CA VAL A 31 -4.28 1.93 -11.20
C VAL A 31 -2.85 1.47 -11.53
N SER A 32 -2.15 0.82 -10.59
CA SER A 32 -0.80 0.31 -10.83
C SER A 32 -0.73 -0.80 -11.88
N GLY A 33 -1.80 -1.59 -12.05
CA GLY A 33 -1.88 -2.65 -13.05
C GLY A 33 -0.82 -3.75 -12.95
N GLY A 34 -0.58 -4.43 -14.09
CA GLY A 34 0.44 -5.48 -14.24
C GLY A 34 0.05 -6.86 -13.67
N PRO A 35 0.94 -7.86 -13.79
CA PRO A 35 0.76 -9.17 -13.16
C PRO A 35 0.73 -9.03 -11.63
N ARG A 36 0.05 -9.95 -10.95
CA ARG A 36 -0.06 -9.95 -9.48
C ARG A 36 1.33 -9.88 -8.84
N CYS A 37 1.57 -8.87 -8.00
CA CYS A 37 2.81 -8.75 -7.24
C CYS A 37 2.50 -8.39 -5.78
N CYS A 38 2.66 -9.35 -4.87
CA CYS A 38 2.33 -9.15 -3.46
C CYS A 38 3.13 -8.02 -2.81
N LYS A 39 4.36 -7.76 -3.27
CA LYS A 39 5.23 -6.71 -2.74
C LYS A 39 4.73 -5.33 -3.16
N ARG A 40 4.52 -5.12 -4.46
CA ARG A 40 3.94 -3.88 -5.00
C ARG A 40 2.60 -3.57 -4.34
N ASP A 41 1.69 -4.55 -4.30
CA ASP A 41 0.35 -4.35 -3.75
C ASP A 41 0.39 -4.03 -2.25
N SER A 42 1.30 -4.67 -1.49
CA SER A 42 1.48 -4.40 -0.06
C SER A 42 2.00 -2.97 0.19
N TRP A 43 3.01 -2.53 -0.53
CA TRP A 43 3.56 -1.18 -0.34
C TRP A 43 2.58 -0.09 -0.77
N LEU A 44 1.85 -0.28 -1.87
CA LEU A 44 0.78 0.65 -2.27
C LEU A 44 -0.31 0.71 -1.21
N ALA A 45 -0.77 -0.44 -0.71
CA ALA A 45 -1.79 -0.51 0.32
C ALA A 45 -1.34 0.15 1.63
N ILE A 46 -0.09 -0.06 2.06
CA ILE A 46 0.49 0.57 3.25
C ILE A 46 0.61 2.09 3.06
N GLY A 47 1.12 2.54 1.91
CA GLY A 47 1.22 3.96 1.61
C GLY A 47 -0.14 4.65 1.64
N GLU A 48 -1.17 4.02 1.07
CA GLU A 48 -2.53 4.53 1.11
C GLU A 48 -3.13 4.48 2.53
N ALA A 49 -2.81 3.44 3.31
CA ALA A 49 -3.21 3.34 4.72
C ALA A 49 -2.68 4.49 5.57
N VAL A 50 -1.40 4.85 5.39
CA VAL A 50 -0.79 5.96 6.14
C VAL A 50 -1.48 7.29 5.81
N LYS A 51 -1.73 7.57 4.53
CA LYS A 51 -2.49 8.76 4.10
C LYS A 51 -3.90 8.77 4.70
N PHE A 52 -4.59 7.63 4.63
CA PHE A 52 -5.94 7.49 5.18
C PHE A 52 -5.99 7.77 6.68
N LEU A 53 -5.03 7.25 7.45
CA LEU A 53 -4.93 7.46 8.89
C LEU A 53 -4.66 8.93 9.24
N ALA A 54 -3.79 9.61 8.48
CA ALA A 54 -3.53 11.03 8.67
C ALA A 54 -4.80 11.85 8.41
N GLU A 55 -5.50 11.57 7.32
CA GLU A 55 -6.71 12.29 6.90
C GLU A 55 -7.93 12.04 7.79
N LYS A 56 -8.19 10.79 8.19
CA LYS A 56 -9.43 10.39 8.86
C LYS A 56 -9.30 10.20 10.37
N CYS A 57 -8.09 9.96 10.87
CA CYS A 57 -7.84 9.70 12.28
C CYS A 57 -6.89 10.72 12.93
N GLY A 58 -6.29 11.63 12.15
CA GLY A 58 -5.28 12.56 12.67
C GLY A 58 -4.01 11.85 13.14
N ILE A 59 -3.76 10.61 12.68
CA ILE A 59 -2.62 9.79 13.07
C ILE A 59 -1.56 9.87 11.98
N SER A 60 -0.40 10.44 12.31
CA SER A 60 0.76 10.47 11.43
C SER A 60 1.71 9.33 11.79
N LEU A 61 2.12 8.55 10.78
CA LEU A 61 3.11 7.48 10.92
C LEU A 61 4.37 7.85 10.13
N PRO A 62 5.58 7.51 10.63
CA PRO A 62 6.80 7.68 9.87
C PRO A 62 6.74 6.79 8.61
N VAL A 63 7.16 7.35 7.48
CA VAL A 63 7.19 6.67 6.18
C VAL A 63 8.59 6.77 5.59
N THR A 64 9.04 5.65 5.03
CA THR A 64 10.24 5.63 4.19
C THR A 64 9.87 6.22 2.83
N GLU A 65 10.52 7.32 2.45
CA GLU A 65 10.22 8.01 1.18
C GLU A 65 10.61 7.18 -0.05
N HIS A 66 11.66 6.35 0.07
CA HIS A 66 12.17 5.52 -1.01
C HIS A 66 12.17 4.05 -0.61
N ILE A 67 11.29 3.27 -1.25
CA ILE A 67 11.22 1.81 -1.07
C ILE A 67 11.89 1.16 -2.28
N ALA A 68 13.02 0.50 -2.06
CA ALA A 68 13.70 -0.33 -3.04
C ALA A 68 13.28 -1.80 -2.86
N CYS A 69 12.67 -2.40 -3.90
CA CYS A 69 12.18 -3.78 -3.84
C CYS A 69 13.34 -4.79 -3.97
N GLU A 70 13.78 -5.35 -2.85
CA GLU A 70 14.79 -6.43 -2.80
C GLU A 70 14.34 -7.74 -3.48
N TYR A 71 13.04 -7.87 -3.77
CA TYR A 71 12.45 -9.07 -4.40
C TYR A 71 12.39 -8.99 -5.91
N ALA A 72 12.81 -7.87 -6.52
CA ALA A 72 12.67 -7.63 -7.95
C ALA A 72 13.42 -8.67 -8.81
N THR A 73 14.55 -9.19 -8.32
CA THR A 73 15.40 -10.16 -9.03
C THR A 73 14.90 -11.61 -8.95
N ILE A 74 14.07 -11.94 -7.96
CA ILE A 74 13.56 -13.30 -7.75
C ILE A 74 12.10 -13.47 -8.18
N ASN A 75 11.37 -12.37 -8.40
CA ASN A 75 10.02 -12.41 -8.96
C ASN A 75 10.08 -12.55 -10.49
N ARG A 76 9.74 -13.74 -11.00
CA ARG A 76 9.75 -14.04 -12.45
C ARG A 76 8.76 -13.20 -13.26
N ASP A 77 7.71 -12.69 -12.61
CA ASP A 77 6.69 -11.85 -13.21
C ASP A 77 6.90 -10.36 -12.88
N CYS A 78 8.12 -9.97 -12.49
CA CYS A 78 8.45 -8.58 -12.20
C CYS A 78 8.39 -7.71 -13.47
N THR A 79 7.78 -6.54 -13.38
CA THR A 79 7.67 -5.59 -14.51
C THR A 79 8.86 -4.63 -14.60
N GLY A 80 9.91 -4.84 -13.81
CA GLY A 80 11.13 -4.02 -13.84
C GLY A 80 10.84 -2.53 -13.67
N TYR A 81 11.40 -1.70 -14.56
CA TYR A 81 11.25 -0.24 -14.56
C TYR A 81 9.81 0.29 -14.60
N GLU A 82 8.82 -0.53 -14.97
CA GLU A 82 7.40 -0.14 -14.87
C GLU A 82 6.86 -0.20 -13.42
N CYS A 83 7.55 -0.89 -12.51
CA CYS A 83 7.18 -0.97 -11.11
C CYS A 83 7.72 0.25 -10.34
N PRO A 84 6.90 0.99 -9.58
CA PRO A 84 7.33 2.18 -8.84
C PRO A 84 8.34 1.88 -7.70
N PHE A 85 8.52 0.61 -7.35
CA PHE A 85 9.44 0.16 -6.31
C PHE A 85 10.66 -0.57 -6.88
N TYR A 86 10.85 -0.58 -8.20
CA TYR A 86 12.00 -1.23 -8.79
C TYR A 86 13.29 -0.48 -8.38
N PRO A 87 14.30 -1.18 -7.84
CA PRO A 87 15.53 -0.53 -7.36
C PRO A 87 16.37 0.12 -8.47
N GLY A 88 16.10 -0.20 -9.74
CA GLY A 88 16.99 0.16 -10.85
C GLY A 88 18.24 -0.72 -10.87
N GLU A 89 19.13 -0.49 -11.84
CA GLU A 89 20.49 -1.02 -11.74
C GLU A 89 21.23 -0.28 -10.62
N GLU A 90 21.58 -0.99 -9.54
CA GLU A 90 22.73 -0.58 -8.74
C GLU A 90 23.95 -0.62 -9.65
N THR A 91 24.41 0.56 -10.09
CA THR A 91 25.69 0.67 -10.78
C THR A 91 26.79 0.40 -9.75
N GLY A 92 27.19 -0.86 -9.61
CA GLY A 92 28.46 -1.29 -9.04
C GLY A 92 28.60 -1.23 -7.51
N ALA A 93 28.79 -2.41 -6.93
CA ALA A 93 29.70 -2.63 -5.80
C ALA A 93 30.76 -3.65 -6.25
#